data_AF-A0A8S9FQN9-F1
#
_entry.id   AF-A0A8S9FQN9-F1
#
_cell.length_a   1.000
_cell.length_b   1.000
_cell.length_c   1.000
_cell.angle_alpha   90.00
_cell.angle_beta   90.00
_cell.angle_gamma   90.00
#
_symmetry.space_group_name_H-M   'P 1'
#
loop_
_entity.id
_entity.type
_entity.pdbx_description
1 polymer ?
#
loop_
_entity_poly.entity_id
_entity_poly.type
_entity_poly.pdbx_seq_one_letter_code
_entity_poly.pdbx_strand_id
1 'polypeptide(L)'
;MEKKGQVVLIEKRKWNPVSPKERRYKGIRIRKWGKWVAEIREPNKRSRIWLGSYKTAFAAACAYDTAAFYLRGSLARLNFPEQVLPDRNAVVSVGGDMSAAFIRQKAEEVGARVDAELRTESSIS
;
A
#
# COMPACT_ATOMS: atom_id res chain seq x y z
N MET A 1 -31.71 44.14 1.30
CA MET A 1 -30.91 43.15 2.06
C MET A 1 -30.75 41.93 1.19
N GLU A 2 -29.65 41.83 0.44
CA GLU A 2 -29.45 40.77 -0.55
C GLU A 2 -28.09 40.13 -0.28
N LYS A 3 -28.07 38.94 0.33
CA LYS A 3 -26.83 38.22 0.59
C LYS A 3 -26.39 37.53 -0.71
N LYS A 4 -25.51 38.18 -1.47
CA LYS A 4 -24.84 37.56 -2.61
C LYS A 4 -23.70 36.64 -2.14
N GLY A 5 -23.80 35.38 -2.54
CA GLY A 5 -22.70 34.56 -3.06
C GLY A 5 -21.50 34.31 -2.16
N GLN A 6 -21.38 33.07 -1.67
CA GLN A 6 -20.08 32.47 -1.42
C GLN A 6 -20.03 31.09 -2.08
N VAL A 7 -19.70 31.09 -3.37
CA VAL A 7 -19.26 29.88 -4.07
C VAL A 7 -17.88 29.51 -3.51
N VAL A 8 -17.84 28.47 -2.70
CA VAL A 8 -16.59 27.91 -2.19
C VAL A 8 -15.85 27.28 -3.37
N LEU A 9 -14.89 28.01 -3.93
CA LEU A 9 -13.93 27.48 -4.89
C LEU A 9 -13.07 26.45 -4.15
N ILE A 10 -13.44 25.17 -4.26
CA ILE A 10 -12.61 24.05 -3.85
C ILE A 10 -11.38 24.09 -4.75
N GLU A 11 -10.30 24.63 -4.20
CA GLU A 11 -9.01 24.73 -4.85
C GLU A 11 -8.59 23.34 -5.33
N LYS A 12 -8.55 23.19 -6.66
CA LYS A 12 -8.10 21.98 -7.35
C LYS A 12 -6.64 21.77 -6.97
N ARG A 13 -6.40 21.02 -5.88
CA ARG A 13 -5.07 20.58 -5.42
C ARG A 13 -4.29 20.12 -6.65
N LYS A 14 -3.24 20.88 -6.99
CA LYS A 14 -2.39 20.68 -8.16
C LYS A 14 -2.02 19.21 -8.25
N TRP A 15 -2.44 18.57 -9.35
CA TRP A 15 -2.04 17.21 -9.66
C TRP A 15 -0.53 17.22 -9.91
N ASN A 16 0.24 16.72 -8.95
CA ASN A 16 1.66 16.54 -9.12
C ASN A 16 1.85 15.20 -9.87
N PRO A 17 2.33 15.20 -11.12
CA PRO A 17 2.54 13.97 -11.86
C PRO A 17 3.58 13.13 -11.12
N VAL A 18 3.11 12.06 -10.49
CA VAL A 18 3.98 11.12 -9.80
C VAL A 18 5.00 10.56 -10.80
N SER A 19 6.25 10.44 -10.36
CA SER A 19 7.33 9.85 -11.15
C SER A 19 6.91 8.50 -11.74
N PRO A 20 7.33 8.15 -12.97
CA PRO A 20 6.99 6.86 -13.57
C PRO A 20 7.42 5.65 -12.73
N LYS A 21 8.44 5.78 -11.85
CA LYS A 21 8.89 4.70 -10.96
C LYS A 21 7.84 4.38 -9.88
N GLU A 22 7.30 5.39 -9.22
CA GLU A 22 6.27 5.21 -8.19
C GLU A 22 4.93 4.73 -8.77
N ARG A 23 4.67 4.98 -10.06
CA ARG A 23 3.52 4.40 -10.79
C ARG A 23 3.64 2.90 -11.10
N ARG A 24 4.79 2.26 -10.88
CA ARG A 24 5.06 0.89 -11.37
C ARG A 24 4.90 -0.23 -10.33
N TYR A 25 4.58 0.07 -9.08
CA TYR A 25 4.43 -0.98 -8.07
C TYR A 25 3.17 -1.83 -8.30
N LYS A 26 3.33 -3.15 -8.17
CA LYS A 26 2.26 -4.14 -8.32
C LYS A 26 1.23 -4.01 -7.22
N GLY A 27 -0.04 -4.10 -7.60
CA GLY A 27 -1.17 -3.96 -6.67
C GLY A 27 -1.38 -2.56 -6.13
N ILE A 28 -0.63 -1.58 -6.64
CA ILE A 28 -0.67 -0.20 -6.17
C ILE A 28 -1.44 0.67 -7.17
N ARG A 29 -2.40 1.42 -6.65
CA ARG A 29 -3.23 2.36 -7.40
C ARG A 29 -3.12 3.74 -6.79
N ILE A 30 -3.03 4.76 -7.64
CA ILE A 30 -3.23 6.14 -7.21
C ILE A 30 -4.67 6.58 -7.49
N ARG A 31 -5.31 7.20 -6.51
CA ARG A 31 -6.61 7.87 -6.72
C ARG A 31 -6.40 9.32 -7.16
N LYS A 32 -7.41 9.91 -7.81
CA LYS A 32 -7.39 11.31 -8.29
C LYS A 32 -7.03 12.36 -7.22
N TRP A 33 -7.26 12.04 -5.96
CA TRP A 33 -6.93 12.90 -4.80
C TRP A 33 -5.52 12.66 -4.25
N GLY A 34 -4.67 11.93 -4.97
CA GLY A 34 -3.24 11.81 -4.69
C GLY A 34 -2.87 10.80 -3.62
N LYS A 35 -3.72 9.79 -3.38
CA LYS A 35 -3.48 8.80 -2.34
C LYS A 35 -3.28 7.42 -2.91
N TRP A 36 -2.32 6.73 -2.33
CA TRP A 36 -1.87 5.41 -2.76
C TRP A 36 -2.70 4.35 -2.07
N VAL A 37 -2.96 3.29 -2.80
CA VAL A 37 -3.89 2.24 -2.42
C VAL A 37 -3.22 0.92 -2.70
N ALA A 38 -3.19 0.04 -1.70
CA ALA A 38 -2.78 -1.35 -1.88
C ALA A 38 -4.01 -2.27 -1.84
N GLU A 39 -4.14 -3.11 -2.85
CA GLU A 39 -5.15 -4.17 -2.90
C GLU A 39 -4.57 -5.44 -3.54
N ILE A 40 -5.02 -6.61 -3.09
CA ILE A 40 -4.56 -7.90 -3.62
C ILE A 40 -5.74 -8.83 -3.94
N ARG A 41 -5.57 -9.68 -4.95
CA ARG A 41 -6.51 -10.76 -5.29
C ARG A 41 -5.99 -12.07 -4.72
N GLU A 42 -6.88 -12.79 -4.04
CA GLU A 42 -6.60 -14.16 -3.62
C GLU A 42 -6.53 -15.08 -4.84
N PRO A 43 -5.64 -16.10 -4.84
CA PRO A 43 -5.66 -17.15 -5.85
C PRO A 43 -7.03 -17.82 -5.92
N ASN A 44 -7.50 -18.13 -7.12
CA ASN A 44 -8.77 -18.84 -7.37
C ASN A 44 -10.06 -18.12 -6.93
N LYS A 45 -9.97 -16.89 -6.39
CA LYS A 45 -11.14 -16.08 -6.03
C LYS A 45 -11.22 -14.81 -6.88
N ARG A 46 -12.45 -14.34 -7.11
CA ARG A 46 -12.71 -13.04 -7.74
C ARG A 46 -12.65 -11.87 -6.74
N SER A 47 -12.64 -12.17 -5.43
CA SER A 47 -12.57 -11.19 -4.35
C SER A 47 -11.25 -10.43 -4.37
N ARG A 48 -11.32 -9.18 -3.92
CA ARG A 48 -10.15 -8.33 -3.64
C ARG A 48 -10.11 -8.05 -2.16
N ILE A 49 -8.92 -8.13 -1.60
CA ILE A 49 -8.63 -7.71 -0.24
C ILE A 49 -8.07 -6.29 -0.32
N TRP A 50 -8.76 -5.36 0.32
CA TRP A 50 -8.27 -4.02 0.56
C TRP A 50 -7.21 -4.05 1.66
N LEU A 51 -5.99 -3.62 1.38
CA LEU A 51 -4.87 -3.68 2.32
C LEU A 51 -4.61 -2.35 3.03
N GLY A 52 -5.07 -1.23 2.45
CA GLY A 52 -4.96 0.08 3.05
C GLY A 52 -4.83 1.21 2.04
N SER A 53 -4.80 2.44 2.56
CA SER A 53 -4.43 3.63 1.80
C SER A 53 -3.33 4.41 2.48
N TYR A 54 -2.35 4.84 1.69
CA TYR A 54 -1.07 5.35 2.14
C TYR A 54 -0.73 6.68 1.46
N LYS A 55 0.15 7.44 2.08
CA LYS A 55 0.66 8.72 1.56
C LYS A 55 1.75 8.50 0.53
N THR A 56 2.51 7.41 0.66
CA THR A 56 3.62 7.10 -0.23
C THR A 56 3.33 5.84 -1.06
N ALA A 57 3.87 5.79 -2.28
CA ALA A 57 3.79 4.60 -3.12
C ALA A 57 4.58 3.43 -2.52
N PHE A 58 5.69 3.74 -1.84
CA PHE A 58 6.56 2.78 -1.19
C PHE A 58 5.86 2.06 -0.03
N ALA A 59 5.25 2.79 0.91
CA ALA A 59 4.50 2.16 2.01
C ALA A 59 3.36 1.26 1.50
N ALA A 60 2.65 1.70 0.46
CA ALA A 60 1.63 0.89 -0.19
C ALA A 60 2.21 -0.40 -0.78
N ALA A 61 3.37 -0.32 -1.45
CA ALA A 61 4.07 -1.47 -2.01
C ALA A 61 4.56 -2.45 -0.92
N CYS A 62 5.05 -1.95 0.22
CA CYS A 62 5.43 -2.79 1.36
C CYS A 62 4.22 -3.52 1.97
N ALA A 63 3.08 -2.85 2.09
CA ALA A 63 1.84 -3.48 2.53
C ALA A 63 1.39 -4.59 1.54
N TYR A 64 1.47 -4.33 0.24
CA TYR A 64 1.17 -5.32 -0.79
C TYR A 64 2.09 -6.54 -0.71
N ASP A 65 3.40 -6.31 -0.55
CA ASP A 65 4.39 -7.40 -0.50
C ASP A 65 4.19 -8.28 0.72
N THR A 66 3.89 -7.68 1.87
CA THR A 66 3.50 -8.40 3.09
C THR A 66 2.30 -9.31 2.80
N ALA A 67 1.23 -8.76 2.22
CA ALA A 67 0.04 -9.55 1.90
C ALA A 67 0.31 -10.66 0.87
N ALA A 68 1.13 -10.39 -0.14
CA ALA A 68 1.50 -11.35 -1.17
C ALA A 68 2.35 -12.49 -0.60
N PHE A 69 3.26 -12.18 0.32
CA PHE A 69 4.07 -13.16 1.03
C PHE A 69 3.21 -14.07 1.88
N TYR A 70 2.26 -13.54 2.65
CA TYR A 70 1.31 -14.39 3.36
C TYR A 70 0.55 -15.26 2.35
N LEU A 71 -0.10 -14.69 1.33
CA LEU A 71 -0.96 -15.46 0.41
C LEU A 71 -0.26 -16.55 -0.41
N ARG A 72 1.03 -16.38 -0.74
CA ARG A 72 1.74 -17.26 -1.70
C ARG A 72 3.05 -17.84 -1.14
N GLY A 73 3.41 -17.50 0.09
CA GLY A 73 4.66 -17.88 0.71
C GLY A 73 5.90 -17.30 0.01
N SER A 74 7.01 -18.02 0.11
CA SER A 74 8.31 -17.66 -0.48
C SER A 74 8.30 -17.57 -2.02
N LEU A 75 7.29 -18.12 -2.68
CA LEU A 75 7.12 -18.04 -4.14
C LEU A 75 6.39 -16.76 -4.59
N ALA A 76 6.05 -15.87 -3.66
CA ALA A 76 5.38 -14.61 -3.97
C ALA A 76 6.29 -13.71 -4.83
N ARG A 77 5.74 -13.21 -5.95
CA ARG A 77 6.40 -12.17 -6.75
C ARG A 77 6.22 -10.80 -6.11
N LEU A 78 7.17 -10.40 -5.27
CA LEU A 78 7.15 -9.14 -4.51
C LEU A 78 7.67 -7.94 -5.32
N ASN A 79 7.36 -6.72 -4.90
CA ASN A 79 7.95 -5.48 -5.41
C ASN A 79 9.39 -5.30 -4.91
N PHE A 80 9.67 -5.74 -3.68
CA PHE A 80 10.96 -5.67 -3.01
C PHE A 80 11.45 -7.08 -2.63
N PRO A 81 11.96 -7.87 -3.59
CA PRO A 81 12.45 -9.22 -3.30
C PRO A 81 13.62 -9.22 -2.30
N GLU A 82 14.47 -8.19 -2.33
CA GLU A 82 15.62 -8.04 -1.41
C GLU A 82 15.20 -7.95 0.06
N GLN A 83 14.02 -7.37 0.35
CA GLN A 83 13.56 -7.18 1.72
C GLN A 83 13.03 -8.46 2.38
N VAL A 84 12.86 -9.55 1.62
CA VAL A 84 12.31 -10.83 2.09
C VAL A 84 13.33 -11.97 1.99
N LEU A 85 14.55 -11.70 1.52
CA LEU A 85 15.60 -12.71 1.38
C LEU A 85 16.69 -12.60 2.46
N PRO A 86 16.48 -13.18 3.66
CA PRO A 86 17.52 -13.89 4.36
C PRO A 86 17.27 -15.38 4.16
N ASP A 87 18.02 -15.97 3.24
CA ASP A 87 18.06 -17.41 2.96
C ASP A 87 16.83 -18.01 2.24
N ARG A 88 17.05 -18.58 1.05
CA ARG A 88 16.03 -19.27 0.23
C ARG A 88 15.35 -20.44 0.95
N ASN A 89 15.89 -20.85 2.11
CA ASN A 89 15.42 -21.92 2.96
C ASN A 89 14.63 -21.47 4.20
N ALA A 90 14.30 -20.18 4.35
CA ALA A 90 13.33 -19.75 5.36
C ALA A 90 11.92 -20.26 4.97
N VAL A 91 11.68 -21.53 5.24
CA VAL A 91 10.37 -22.16 5.20
C VAL A 91 9.59 -21.57 6.37
N VAL A 92 9.09 -20.35 6.20
CA VAL A 92 8.09 -19.81 7.12
C VAL A 92 6.88 -20.69 6.86
N SER A 93 6.68 -21.71 7.71
CA SER A 93 5.48 -22.53 7.70
C SER A 93 4.29 -21.61 7.87
N VAL A 94 3.67 -21.23 6.75
CA VAL A 94 2.43 -20.45 6.70
C VAL A 94 1.27 -21.39 7.04
N GLY A 95 1.33 -21.98 8.23
CA GLY A 95 0.37 -22.93 8.80
C GLY A 95 -0.55 -22.28 9.85
N GLY A 96 -0.63 -20.95 9.87
CA GLY A 96 -1.59 -20.21 10.68
C GLY A 96 -2.85 -19.90 9.89
N ASP A 97 -3.93 -19.55 10.58
CA ASP A 97 -5.22 -19.25 9.96
C ASP A 97 -5.11 -18.01 9.03
N MET A 98 -5.02 -18.28 7.74
CA MET A 98 -4.71 -17.33 6.66
C MET A 98 -5.93 -16.49 6.26
N SER A 99 -6.70 -16.07 7.27
CA SER A 99 -7.91 -15.29 7.03
C SER A 99 -7.58 -13.96 6.36
N ALA A 100 -8.47 -13.48 5.49
CA ALA A 100 -8.33 -12.16 4.89
C ALA A 100 -8.24 -11.03 5.93
N ALA A 101 -8.76 -11.24 7.15
CA ALA A 101 -8.63 -10.29 8.26
C ALA A 101 -7.19 -10.23 8.78
N PHE A 102 -6.56 -11.38 9.02
CA PHE A 102 -5.18 -11.44 9.49
C PHE A 102 -4.20 -10.84 8.47
N ILE A 103 -4.38 -11.18 7.18
CA ILE A 103 -3.54 -10.64 6.10
C ILE A 103 -3.67 -9.13 6.00
N ARG A 104 -4.89 -8.59 6.13
CA ARG A 104 -5.12 -7.14 6.18
C ARG A 104 -4.42 -6.49 7.36
N GLN A 105 -4.57 -7.05 8.56
CA GLN A 105 -3.94 -6.52 9.76
C GLN A 105 -2.43 -6.39 9.59
N LYS A 106 -1.77 -7.45 9.10
CA LYS A 106 -0.32 -7.44 8.89
C LYS A 106 0.14 -6.50 7.78
N ALA A 107 -0.60 -6.46 6.67
CA ALA A 107 -0.29 -5.51 5.60
C ALA A 107 -0.45 -4.05 6.05
N GLU A 108 -1.51 -3.75 6.81
CA GLU A 108 -1.79 -2.43 7.34
C GLU A 108 -0.73 -1.98 8.34
N GLU A 109 -0.34 -2.85 9.28
CA GLU A 109 0.72 -2.60 10.27
C GLU A 109 2.03 -2.16 9.59
N VAL A 110 2.51 -2.94 8.61
CA VAL A 110 3.75 -2.64 7.89
C VAL A 110 3.63 -1.34 7.10
N GLY A 111 2.55 -1.18 6.34
CA GLY A 111 2.36 0.02 5.53
C GLY A 111 2.24 1.28 6.38
N ALA A 112 1.51 1.23 7.50
CA ALA A 112 1.33 2.37 8.40
C ALA A 112 2.64 2.79 9.08
N ARG A 113 3.46 1.81 9.48
CA ARG A 113 4.78 2.07 10.08
C ARG A 113 5.70 2.79 9.09
N VAL A 114 5.83 2.27 7.87
CA VAL A 114 6.68 2.87 6.82
C VAL A 114 6.20 4.28 6.46
N ASP A 115 4.89 4.50 6.34
CA ASP A 115 4.32 5.82 6.08
C ASP A 115 4.58 6.82 7.22
N ALA A 116 4.67 6.33 8.46
CA ALA A 116 4.98 7.15 9.64
C ALA A 116 6.46 7.54 9.68
N GLU A 117 7.37 6.58 9.42
CA GLU A 117 8.82 6.81 9.37
C GLU A 117 9.20 7.83 8.29
N LEU A 118 8.65 7.69 7.08
CA LEU A 118 8.89 8.65 6.00
C LEU A 118 8.31 10.05 6.28
N ARG A 119 7.27 10.12 7.14
CA ARG A 119 6.74 11.41 7.60
C ARG A 119 7.70 12.11 8.54
N THR A 120 8.37 11.37 9.43
CA THR A 120 9.27 11.95 10.42
C THR A 120 10.56 12.44 9.78
N GLU A 121 11.10 11.72 8.79
CA GLU A 121 12.32 12.14 8.07
C GLU A 121 12.12 13.46 7.30
N SER A 122 10.93 13.67 6.74
CA SER A 122 10.59 14.91 6.02
C SER A 122 10.37 16.13 6.95
N SER A 123 10.29 15.92 8.27
CA SER A 123 10.05 16.99 9.24
C SER A 123 11.31 17.43 9.98
N ILE A 124 12.41 16.69 9.84
CA ILE A 124 13.68 16.93 10.56
C ILE A 124 14.75 17.58 9.63
N SER A 125 14.50 17.62 8.32
CA SER A 125 15.30 18.35 7.32
C SER A 125 14.77 19.75 7.06
#